data_AF-A0A2S9PCS4-F1
#
_entry.id   AF-A0A2S9PCS4-F1
#
_cell.length_a   1.000
_cell.length_b   1.000
_cell.length_c   1.000
_cell.angle_alpha   90.00
_cell.angle_beta   90.00
_cell.angle_gamma   90.00
#
_symmetry.space_group_name_H-M   'P 1'
#
loop_
_entity.id
_entity.type
_entity.pdbx_description
1 polymer ?
#
loop_
_entity_poly.entity_id
_entity_poly.type
_entity_poly.pdbx_seq_one_letter_code
_entity_poly.pdbx_strand_id
1 'polypeptide(L)'
;MAINYPRMRATATRLFTENGATYQLTRGGGVEFVGGVEVDIPLESFPVIGVISSYSPGEIDGTLIQNGDVKMSATADVEIRIGDLIMVDGKKHRVIKPNPVKPAALLICYKPQLRA
;
A
#
# COMPACT_ATOMS: atom_id res chain seq x y z
N MET A 1 -3.02 31.76 -6.70
CA MET A 1 -2.64 30.74 -7.71
C MET A 1 -3.16 29.40 -7.22
N ALA A 2 -3.94 28.67 -8.02
CA ALA A 2 -4.46 27.36 -7.61
C ALA A 2 -3.39 26.27 -7.81
N ILE A 3 -3.31 25.32 -6.87
CA ILE A 3 -2.38 24.19 -6.97
C ILE A 3 -2.92 23.18 -8.00
N ASN A 4 -2.10 22.79 -8.96
CA ASN A 4 -2.46 21.81 -9.99
C ASN A 4 -2.17 20.37 -9.53
N TYR A 5 -3.10 19.77 -8.81
CA TYR A 5 -2.98 18.40 -8.31
C TYR A 5 -2.82 17.32 -9.40
N PRO A 6 -3.49 17.39 -10.57
CA PRO A 6 -3.24 16.44 -11.67
C PRO A 6 -1.78 16.40 -12.11
N ARG A 7 -1.13 17.57 -12.25
CA ARG A 7 0.30 17.66 -12.58
C ARG A 7 1.18 17.06 -11.48
N MET A 8 0.80 17.24 -10.21
CA MET A 8 1.51 16.64 -9.09
C MET A 8 1.39 15.11 -9.08
N ARG A 9 0.20 14.55 -9.36
CA ARG A 9 0.01 13.10 -9.52
C ARG A 9 0.88 12.55 -10.64
N ALA A 10 0.86 13.16 -11.83
CA ALA A 10 1.68 12.71 -12.95
C ALA A 10 3.19 12.72 -12.60
N THR A 11 3.62 13.75 -11.86
CA THR A 11 5.01 13.84 -11.39
C THR A 11 5.34 12.74 -10.38
N ALA A 12 4.45 12.47 -9.42
CA ALA A 12 4.62 11.40 -8.44
C ALA A 12 4.68 10.02 -9.12
N THR A 13 3.72 9.70 -10.00
CA THR A 13 3.72 8.46 -10.78
C THR A 13 5.02 8.31 -11.57
N ARG A 14 5.47 9.35 -12.29
CA ARG A 14 6.73 9.32 -13.03
C ARG A 14 7.93 9.01 -12.13
N LEU A 15 8.04 9.67 -10.97
CA LEU A 15 9.14 9.43 -10.03
C LEU A 15 9.14 8.01 -9.47
N PHE A 16 7.97 7.44 -9.17
CA PHE A 16 7.86 6.05 -8.75
C PHE A 16 8.23 5.08 -9.87
N THR A 17 7.79 5.33 -11.10
CA THR A 17 8.15 4.47 -12.24
C THR A 17 9.64 4.50 -12.56
N GLU A 18 10.29 5.65 -12.44
CA GLU A 18 11.72 5.80 -12.74
C GLU A 18 12.64 5.28 -11.62
N ASN A 19 12.25 5.42 -10.35
CA ASN A 19 13.14 5.18 -9.20
C ASN A 19 12.63 4.13 -8.21
N GLY A 20 11.41 3.63 -8.40
CA GLY A 20 10.80 2.60 -7.56
C GLY A 20 11.04 1.19 -8.06
N ALA A 21 10.45 0.24 -7.35
CA ALA A 21 10.41 -1.16 -7.72
C ALA A 21 8.95 -1.63 -7.85
N THR A 22 8.74 -2.67 -8.65
CA THR A 22 7.44 -3.33 -8.78
C THR A 22 7.28 -4.37 -7.68
N TYR A 23 6.22 -4.24 -6.90
CA TYR A 23 5.82 -5.16 -5.84
C TYR A 23 4.51 -5.84 -6.21
N GLN A 24 4.34 -7.09 -5.75
CA GLN A 24 3.09 -7.82 -5.95
C GLN A 24 2.17 -7.56 -4.77
N LEU A 25 1.02 -6.95 -5.05
CA LEU A 25 -0.09 -6.81 -4.11
C LEU A 25 -1.07 -7.94 -4.35
N THR A 26 -1.37 -8.74 -3.33
CA THR A 26 -2.41 -9.76 -3.38
C THR A 26 -3.57 -9.40 -2.47
N ARG A 27 -4.78 -9.53 -3.00
CA ARG A 27 -6.04 -9.27 -2.32
C ARG A 27 -6.87 -10.55 -2.26
N GLY A 28 -7.55 -10.75 -1.14
CA GLY A 28 -8.35 -11.92 -0.91
C GLY A 28 -7.49 -13.15 -0.68
N GLY A 29 -7.98 -14.30 -1.16
CA GLY A 29 -7.44 -15.60 -0.80
C GLY A 29 -7.95 -16.03 0.58
N GLY A 30 -8.71 -17.13 0.59
CA GLY A 30 -9.30 -17.69 1.79
C GLY A 30 -10.71 -18.17 1.54
N VAL A 31 -11.33 -18.68 2.61
CA VAL A 31 -12.70 -19.21 2.60
C VAL A 31 -13.48 -18.40 3.62
N GLU A 32 -14.57 -17.76 3.20
CA GLU A 32 -15.49 -17.07 4.10
C GLU A 32 -16.70 -17.97 4.35
N PHE A 33 -17.09 -18.14 5.61
CA PHE A 33 -18.30 -18.86 5.98
C PHE A 33 -19.47 -17.89 6.05
N VAL A 34 -20.28 -17.85 4.99
CA VAL A 34 -21.51 -17.06 4.95
C VAL A 34 -22.69 -18.01 5.05
N GLY A 35 -23.37 -18.02 6.21
CA GLY A 35 -24.60 -18.82 6.40
C GLY A 35 -24.39 -20.34 6.37
N GLY A 36 -23.20 -20.83 6.70
CA GLY A 36 -22.89 -22.27 6.73
C GLY A 36 -22.39 -22.86 5.40
N VAL A 37 -22.16 -22.01 4.39
CA VAL A 37 -21.55 -22.39 3.11
C VAL A 37 -20.16 -21.76 3.02
N GLU A 38 -19.17 -22.58 2.67
CA GLU A 38 -17.82 -22.15 2.34
C GLU A 38 -17.84 -21.40 1.00
N VAL A 39 -17.50 -20.12 1.01
CA VAL A 39 -17.35 -19.30 -0.19
C VAL A 39 -15.88 -18.98 -0.37
N ASP A 40 -15.31 -19.47 -1.47
CA ASP A 40 -13.93 -19.15 -1.86
C ASP A 40 -13.83 -17.70 -2.31
N ILE A 41 -12.94 -16.94 -1.66
CA ILE A 41 -12.59 -15.59 -2.06
C ILE A 41 -11.48 -15.70 -3.12
N PRO A 42 -11.73 -15.25 -4.37
CA PRO A 42 -10.71 -15.32 -5.41
C PRO A 42 -9.48 -14.52 -5.01
N LEU A 43 -8.30 -15.10 -5.24
CA LEU A 43 -7.02 -14.42 -5.04
C LEU A 43 -6.75 -13.52 -6.25
N GLU A 44 -6.79 -12.21 -6.04
CA GLU A 44 -6.44 -11.22 -7.06
C GLU A 44 -5.03 -10.71 -6.81
N SER A 45 -4.24 -10.58 -7.88
CA SER A 45 -2.85 -10.10 -7.81
C SER A 45 -2.66 -8.89 -8.72
N PHE A 46 -2.08 -7.83 -8.18
CA PHE A 46 -1.88 -6.55 -8.87
C PHE A 46 -0.43 -6.09 -8.73
N PRO A 47 0.23 -5.68 -9.83
CA PRO A 47 1.53 -5.04 -9.75
C PRO A 47 1.37 -3.61 -9.24
N VAL A 48 2.12 -3.27 -8.19
CA VAL A 48 2.16 -1.92 -7.60
C VAL A 48 3.59 -1.41 -7.63
N ILE A 49 3.80 -0.20 -8.14
CA ILE A 49 5.13 0.43 -8.15
C ILE A 49 5.25 1.30 -6.91
N GLY A 50 6.37 1.18 -6.20
CA GLY A 50 6.64 2.04 -5.06
C GLY A 50 8.08 1.99 -4.57
N VAL A 51 8.30 2.63 -3.43
CA VAL A 51 9.59 2.69 -2.74
C VAL A 51 9.36 2.35 -1.28
N ILE A 52 10.19 1.47 -0.72
CA ILE A 52 10.17 1.10 0.69
C ILE A 52 11.08 2.04 1.48
N SER A 53 10.65 2.39 2.68
CA SER A 53 11.37 3.25 3.62
C SER A 53 11.11 2.77 5.05
N SER A 54 12.13 2.84 5.90
CA SER A 54 11.99 2.43 7.30
C SER A 54 11.38 3.54 8.16
N TYR A 55 10.71 3.16 9.24
CA TYR A 55 10.37 4.11 10.30
C TYR A 55 11.64 4.57 11.02
N SER A 56 11.66 5.84 11.43
CA SER A 56 12.71 6.30 12.33
C SER A 56 12.46 5.76 13.75
N PRO A 57 13.50 5.54 14.58
CA PRO A 57 13.33 4.96 15.92
C PRO A 57 12.35 5.73 16.82
N GLY A 58 12.25 7.05 16.67
CA GLY A 58 11.32 7.89 17.44
C GLY A 58 9.86 7.77 17.02
N GLU A 59 9.57 7.17 15.86
CA GLU A 59 8.20 6.89 15.42
C GLU A 59 7.69 5.52 15.90
N ILE A 60 8.56 4.65 16.41
CA ILE A 60 8.21 3.31 16.87
C ILE A 60 7.72 3.41 18.31
N ASP A 61 6.41 3.30 18.50
CA ASP A 61 5.77 3.35 19.82
C ASP A 61 5.46 1.95 20.42
N GLY A 62 5.63 0.88 19.63
CA GLY A 62 5.36 -0.51 20.04
C GLY A 62 3.88 -0.91 20.02
N THR A 63 2.97 0.03 19.76
CA THR A 63 1.53 -0.17 19.71
C THR A 63 1.00 -0.03 18.28
N LEU A 64 0.96 1.20 17.74
CA LEU A 64 0.52 1.52 16.39
C LEU A 64 1.60 1.18 15.38
N ILE A 65 2.84 1.60 15.65
CA ILE A 65 4.02 1.30 14.83
C ILE A 65 4.92 0.38 15.64
N GLN A 66 5.12 -0.83 15.12
CA GLN A 66 5.91 -1.86 15.79
C GLN A 66 7.30 -1.99 15.16
N ASN A 67 8.23 -2.60 15.90
CA ASN A 67 9.54 -2.91 15.38
C ASN A 67 9.39 -3.91 14.21
N GLY A 68 9.99 -3.59 13.07
CA GLY A 68 9.85 -4.36 11.83
C GLY A 68 8.75 -3.86 10.90
N ASP A 69 7.92 -2.90 11.32
CA ASP A 69 7.04 -2.21 10.39
C ASP A 69 7.85 -1.40 9.38
N VAL A 70 7.37 -1.34 8.14
CA VAL A 70 7.97 -0.52 7.07
C VAL A 70 6.93 0.39 6.44
N LYS A 71 7.39 1.55 5.97
CA LYS A 71 6.59 2.46 5.14
C LYS A 71 6.85 2.13 3.68
N MET A 72 5.81 2.23 2.88
CA MET A 72 5.97 2.31 1.43
C MET A 72 5.44 3.65 0.95
N SER A 73 5.94 4.13 -0.17
CA SER A 73 5.27 5.15 -0.99
C SER A 73 4.97 4.53 -2.35
N ALA A 74 3.71 4.46 -2.74
CA ALA A 74 3.25 3.70 -3.89
C ALA A 74 2.39 4.53 -4.84
N THR A 75 2.34 4.14 -6.12
CA THR A 75 1.48 4.79 -7.11
C THR A 75 0.00 4.69 -6.73
N ALA A 76 -0.80 5.64 -7.23
CA ALA A 76 -2.25 5.68 -7.00
C ALA A 76 -3.06 4.83 -8.01
N ASP A 77 -2.39 4.10 -8.90
CA ASP A 77 -3.03 3.43 -10.04
C ASP A 77 -3.76 2.15 -9.62
N VAL A 78 -3.26 1.49 -8.58
CA VAL A 78 -3.91 0.37 -7.91
C VAL A 78 -4.40 0.84 -6.55
N GLU A 79 -5.65 0.54 -6.23
CA GLU A 79 -6.20 0.82 -4.91
C GLU A 79 -5.57 -0.11 -3.87
N ILE A 80 -5.00 0.45 -2.81
CA ILE A 80 -4.45 -0.31 -1.67
C ILE A 80 -5.46 -0.26 -0.52
N ARG A 81 -5.88 -1.43 -0.04
CA ARG A 81 -6.87 -1.59 1.04
C ARG A 81 -6.23 -2.17 2.29
N ILE A 82 -6.89 -1.97 3.42
CA ILE A 82 -6.51 -2.61 4.69
C ILE A 82 -6.61 -4.12 4.52
N GLY A 83 -5.57 -4.83 4.94
CA GLY A 83 -5.51 -6.29 4.87
C GLY A 83 -4.95 -6.86 3.57
N ASP A 84 -4.75 -6.04 2.53
CA ASP A 84 -3.98 -6.47 1.35
C ASP A 84 -2.57 -6.91 1.77
N LEU A 85 -1.99 -7.84 1.02
CA LEU A 85 -0.64 -8.35 1.26
C LEU A 85 0.29 -7.86 0.15
N ILE A 86 1.42 -7.26 0.53
CA ILE A 86 2.44 -6.79 -0.41
C ILE A 86 3.70 -7.62 -0.20
N MET A 87 4.19 -8.24 -1.27
CA MET A 87 5.46 -8.97 -1.26
C MET A 87 6.62 -8.00 -1.29
N VAL A 88 7.37 -7.88 -0.19
CA VAL A 88 8.58 -7.06 -0.07
C VAL A 88 9.73 -7.97 0.37
N ASP A 89 10.83 -7.97 -0.39
CA ASP A 89 12.04 -8.78 -0.11
C ASP A 89 11.75 -10.26 0.17
N GLY A 90 10.81 -10.84 -0.59
CA GLY A 90 10.41 -12.25 -0.45
C GLY A 90 9.49 -12.55 0.74
N LYS A 91 9.08 -11.53 1.51
CA LYS A 91 8.16 -11.67 2.64
C LYS A 91 6.83 -10.97 2.36
N LYS A 92 5.73 -11.64 2.73
CA LYS A 92 4.38 -11.04 2.69
C LYS A 92 4.25 -10.06 3.83
N HIS A 93 3.99 -8.80 3.53
CA HIS A 93 3.67 -7.79 4.51
C HIS A 93 2.21 -7.37 4.37
N ARG A 94 1.47 -7.37 5.48
CA ARG A 94 0.09 -6.93 5.53
C ARG A 94 0.01 -5.41 5.59
N VAL A 95 -0.88 -4.84 4.79
CA VAL A 95 -1.24 -3.42 4.87
C VAL A 95 -2.08 -3.20 6.11
N ILE A 96 -1.51 -2.52 7.10
CA ILE A 96 -2.20 -2.13 8.34
C ILE A 96 -3.02 -0.87 8.11
N LYS A 97 -2.41 0.12 7.44
CA LYS A 97 -3.07 1.38 7.06
C LYS A 97 -2.61 1.79 5.67
N PRO A 98 -3.51 2.03 4.70
CA PRO A 98 -3.12 2.42 3.34
C PRO A 98 -2.66 3.87 3.22
N ASN A 99 -3.11 4.76 4.11
CA ASN A 99 -2.78 6.19 4.16
C ASN A 99 -2.75 6.88 2.77
N PRO A 100 -3.91 7.07 2.13
CA PRO A 100 -3.99 7.78 0.86
C PRO A 100 -3.55 9.25 1.01
N VAL A 101 -2.68 9.72 0.11
CA VAL A 101 -2.28 11.12 0.01
C VAL A 101 -3.24 11.83 -0.94
N LYS A 102 -4.25 12.47 -0.36
CA LYS A 102 -5.37 13.07 -1.08
C LYS A 102 -5.59 14.52 -0.62
N PRO A 103 -4.88 15.51 -1.18
CA PRO A 103 -4.99 16.91 -0.75
C PRO A 103 -6.38 17.53 -1.00
N ALA A 104 -7.13 16.99 -1.96
CA ALA A 104 -8.48 17.43 -2.32
C ALA A 104 -9.31 16.21 -2.77
N ALA A 105 -9.98 16.26 -3.92
CA ALA A 105 -10.67 15.12 -4.49
C ALA A 105 -9.74 14.10 -5.19
N LEU A 106 -8.52 14.52 -5.56
CA LEU A 106 -7.57 13.70 -6.32
C LEU A 106 -6.59 12.97 -5.40
N LEU A 107 -6.52 11.65 -5.56
CA LEU A 107 -5.49 10.80 -4.95
C LEU A 107 -4.18 10.94 -5.74
N ILE A 108 -3.09 11.24 -5.02
CA ILE A 108 -1.76 11.41 -5.61
C ILE A 108 -0.95 10.11 -5.50
N CYS A 109 -0.91 9.52 -4.32
CA CYS A 109 -0.17 8.29 -4.02
C CYS A 109 -0.67 7.67 -2.71
N TYR A 110 -0.21 6.46 -2.41
CA TYR A 110 -0.42 5.82 -1.10
C TYR A 110 0.86 5.85 -0.27
N LYS A 111 0.71 5.90 1.05
CA LYS A 111 1.81 5.77 2.01
C LYS A 111 1.56 4.64 3.01
N PRO A 112 1.42 3.38 2.54
CA PRO A 112 0.91 2.34 3.41
C PRO A 112 1.92 1.99 4.50
N GLN A 113 1.40 1.71 5.69
CA GLN A 113 2.11 1.03 6.77
C GLN A 113 1.99 -0.47 6.52
N LEU A 114 3.13 -1.12 6.39
CA LEU A 114 3.25 -2.55 6.15
C LEU A 114 3.83 -3.25 7.37
N ARG A 115 3.29 -4.41 7.70
CA ARG A 115 3.74 -5.26 8.82
C ARG A 115 3.95 -6.70 8.34
N ALA A 116 5.10 -7.28 8.64
CA ALA A 116 5.41 -8.68 8.35
C ALA A 116 4.64 -9.64 9.25
#